data_AF-A0A2W0BCJ2-F1
#
_entry.id   AF-A0A2W0BCJ2-F1
#
_cell.length_a   1.000
_cell.length_b   1.000
_cell.length_c   1.000
_cell.angle_alpha   90.00
_cell.angle_beta   90.00
_cell.angle_gamma   90.00
#
_symmetry.space_group_name_H-M   'P 1'
#
loop_
_entity.id
_entity.type
_entity.pdbx_description
1 polymer ?
#
loop_
_entity_poly.entity_id
_entity_poly.type
_entity_poly.pdbx_seq_one_letter_code
_entity_poly.pdbx_strand_id
1 'polypeptide(L)'
;MSSYGRANKIAAPKFWLPYSELIAANSAEDFMQSFYQRFVDTAARYPDNIAVELQRTTPASDSSASSTSSATDVSYTYAELRQVADHLGAWLQGAGVPAGAKCAILAANSPRWVAAYLAVMAAGCIAVPLDTAFKADQVAKLLKDCGASILFVDAAHAEPGKAAWSLMNVDPASAVRVFVIDSDADSRLPNLDQVLSER
;
A
#
# COMPACT_ATOMS: atom_id res chain seq x y z
N MET A 1 -51.68 -8.76 20.57
CA MET A 1 -50.28 -8.35 20.75
C MET A 1 -49.42 -9.08 19.73
N SER A 2 -49.04 -8.43 18.64
CA SER A 2 -47.88 -8.82 17.82
C SER A 2 -47.54 -7.65 16.92
N SER A 3 -46.59 -6.83 17.35
CA SER A 3 -46.00 -5.76 16.56
C SER A 3 -44.55 -6.14 16.27
N TYR A 4 -44.33 -6.93 15.22
CA TYR A 4 -43.00 -7.00 14.61
C TYR A 4 -42.84 -5.77 13.72
N GLY A 5 -42.00 -4.85 14.20
CA GLY A 5 -41.70 -3.58 13.56
C GLY A 5 -41.10 -3.75 12.17
N ARG A 6 -41.44 -2.79 11.30
CA ARG A 6 -40.83 -2.58 9.98
C ARG A 6 -39.31 -2.70 10.08
N ALA A 7 -38.75 -3.62 9.30
CA ALA A 7 -37.35 -3.59 8.95
C ALA A 7 -37.04 -2.23 8.29
N ASN A 8 -36.18 -1.43 8.92
CA ASN A 8 -35.58 -0.28 8.27
C ASN A 8 -34.79 -0.81 7.07
N LYS A 9 -35.29 -0.56 5.85
CA LYS A 9 -34.51 -0.77 4.63
C LYS A 9 -33.29 0.13 4.72
N ILE A 10 -32.14 -0.43 5.07
CA ILE A 10 -30.85 0.22 4.87
C ILE A 10 -30.74 0.44 3.37
N ALA A 11 -30.67 1.71 2.94
CA ALA A 11 -30.46 2.04 1.54
C ALA A 11 -29.19 1.32 1.07
N ALA A 12 -29.28 0.60 -0.04
CA ALA A 12 -28.12 -0.09 -0.59
C ALA A 12 -26.99 0.94 -0.79
N PRO A 13 -25.76 0.65 -0.33
CA PRO A 13 -24.66 1.58 -0.53
C PRO A 13 -24.49 1.82 -2.03
N LYS A 14 -24.23 3.07 -2.44
CA LYS A 14 -24.15 3.52 -3.84
C LYS A 14 -23.27 2.64 -4.75
N PHE A 15 -22.39 1.83 -4.17
CA PHE A 15 -21.46 0.92 -4.84
C PHE A 15 -22.13 -0.25 -5.60
N TRP A 16 -23.41 -0.56 -5.33
CA TRP A 16 -24.13 -1.67 -6.00
C TRP A 16 -25.02 -1.21 -7.17
N LEU A 17 -24.87 0.03 -7.62
CA LEU A 17 -25.58 0.53 -8.79
C LEU A 17 -24.90 0.04 -10.09
N PRO A 18 -25.68 -0.23 -11.16
CA PRO A 18 -25.13 -0.40 -12.50
C PRO A 18 -24.20 0.77 -12.88
N TYR A 19 -23.15 0.50 -13.68
CA TYR A 19 -22.13 1.51 -14.03
C TYR A 19 -22.73 2.81 -14.62
N SER A 20 -23.81 2.69 -15.40
CA SER A 20 -24.56 3.84 -15.95
C SER A 20 -25.27 4.68 -14.89
N GLU A 21 -25.75 4.06 -13.81
CA GLU A 21 -26.42 4.74 -12.69
C GLU A 21 -25.41 5.33 -11.70
N LEU A 22 -24.22 4.71 -11.56
CA LEU A 22 -23.08 5.30 -10.85
C LEU A 22 -22.63 6.62 -11.49
N ILE A 23 -22.63 6.71 -12.82
CA ILE A 23 -22.30 7.96 -13.54
C ILE A 23 -23.37 9.03 -13.27
N ALA A 24 -24.65 8.66 -13.25
CA ALA A 24 -25.75 9.61 -13.01
C ALA A 24 -25.87 10.08 -11.54
N ALA A 25 -25.44 9.25 -10.59
CA ALA A 25 -25.57 9.51 -9.15
C ALA A 25 -24.38 10.27 -8.53
N ASN A 26 -23.34 10.55 -9.32
CA ASN A 26 -22.12 11.23 -8.91
C ASN A 26 -21.97 12.53 -9.71
N SER A 27 -21.53 13.61 -9.05
CA SER A 27 -21.21 14.86 -9.74
C SER A 27 -19.98 14.70 -10.65
N ALA A 28 -19.79 15.60 -11.61
CA ALA A 28 -18.53 15.63 -12.38
C ALA A 28 -17.31 15.80 -11.45
N GLU A 29 -17.46 16.48 -10.31
CA GLU A 29 -16.43 16.56 -9.26
C GLU A 29 -16.15 15.21 -8.60
N ASP A 30 -17.19 14.42 -8.28
CA ASP A 30 -17.04 13.06 -7.72
C ASP A 30 -16.35 12.10 -8.71
N PHE A 31 -16.55 12.31 -10.01
CA PHE A 31 -15.91 11.51 -11.07
C PHE A 31 -14.44 11.89 -11.28
N MET A 32 -14.04 13.10 -10.87
CA MET A 32 -12.67 13.61 -10.98
C MET A 32 -11.82 13.33 -9.73
N GLN A 33 -12.41 12.79 -8.66
CA GLN A 33 -11.64 12.38 -7.49
C GLN A 33 -10.81 11.13 -7.77
N SER A 34 -9.49 11.21 -7.55
CA SER A 34 -8.61 10.06 -7.59
C SER A 34 -8.98 9.05 -6.50
N PHE A 35 -8.56 7.79 -6.67
CA PHE A 35 -8.70 6.77 -5.62
C PHE A 35 -8.11 7.25 -4.29
N TYR A 36 -6.96 7.93 -4.34
CA TYR A 36 -6.32 8.49 -3.16
C TYR A 36 -7.16 9.58 -2.49
N GLN A 37 -7.81 10.46 -3.26
CA GLN A 37 -8.69 11.48 -2.68
C GLN A 37 -9.87 10.86 -1.92
N ARG A 38 -10.47 9.80 -2.46
CA ARG A 38 -11.56 9.07 -1.78
C ARG A 38 -11.08 8.40 -0.49
N PHE A 39 -9.83 7.93 -0.47
CA PHE A 39 -9.19 7.43 0.74
C PHE A 39 -9.00 8.55 1.77
N VAL A 40 -8.50 9.73 1.38
CA VAL A 40 -8.35 10.90 2.26
C VAL A 40 -9.69 11.32 2.87
N ASP A 41 -10.76 11.40 2.06
CA ASP A 41 -12.10 11.75 2.53
C ASP A 41 -12.69 10.70 3.48
N THR A 42 -12.30 9.43 3.32
CA THR A 42 -12.70 8.35 4.22
C THR A 42 -11.91 8.41 5.53
N ALA A 43 -10.61 8.66 5.46
CA ALA A 43 -9.76 8.79 6.63
C ALA A 43 -10.13 10.00 7.51
N ALA A 44 -10.58 11.10 6.91
CA ALA A 44 -11.10 12.26 7.64
C ALA A 44 -12.42 11.95 8.36
N ARG A 45 -13.25 11.05 7.82
CA ARG A 45 -14.55 10.69 8.41
C ARG A 45 -14.43 9.63 9.50
N TYR A 46 -13.46 8.72 9.38
CA TYR A 46 -13.31 7.56 10.27
C TYR A 46 -11.86 7.38 10.74
N PRO A 47 -11.23 8.39 11.36
CA PRO A 47 -9.80 8.38 11.66
C PRO A 47 -9.37 7.22 12.56
N ASP A 48 -10.20 6.86 13.55
CA ASP A 48 -9.88 5.85 14.56
C ASP A 48 -10.28 4.42 14.16
N ASN A 49 -10.95 4.26 13.02
CA ASN A 49 -11.32 2.92 12.54
C ASN A 49 -10.09 2.22 11.94
N ILE A 50 -9.99 0.91 12.14
CA ILE A 50 -8.99 0.08 11.46
C ILE A 50 -9.23 0.13 9.95
N ALA A 51 -8.21 0.55 9.21
CA ALA A 51 -8.21 0.61 7.76
C ALA A 51 -7.66 -0.67 7.14
N VAL A 52 -6.59 -1.20 7.74
CA VAL A 52 -5.93 -2.43 7.30
C VAL A 52 -5.37 -3.17 8.51
N GLU A 53 -5.52 -4.48 8.49
CA GLU A 53 -5.01 -5.40 9.51
C GLU A 53 -4.57 -6.68 8.83
N LEU A 54 -3.39 -7.18 9.21
CA LEU A 54 -2.91 -8.47 8.73
C LEU A 54 -3.19 -9.53 9.80
N GLN A 55 -4.22 -10.34 9.57
CA GLN A 55 -4.50 -11.49 10.40
C GLN A 55 -3.53 -12.62 10.09
N ARG A 56 -2.60 -12.90 11.02
CA ARG A 56 -1.77 -14.11 10.94
C ARG A 56 -2.49 -15.25 11.63
N THR A 57 -2.99 -16.20 10.85
CA THR A 57 -3.36 -17.51 11.39
C THR A 57 -2.10 -18.25 11.79
N THR A 58 -1.73 -18.22 13.08
CA THR A 58 -0.81 -19.20 13.64
C THR A 58 -1.47 -20.58 13.47
N PRO A 59 -0.81 -21.58 12.85
CA PRO A 59 -1.32 -22.94 12.86
C PRO A 59 -1.55 -23.33 14.32
N ALA A 60 -2.75 -23.82 14.65
CA ALA A 60 -3.04 -24.32 15.99
C ALA A 60 -2.04 -25.43 16.32
N SER A 61 -0.99 -25.10 17.07
CA SER A 61 -0.16 -26.09 17.72
C SER A 61 -1.07 -26.85 18.68
N ASP A 62 -1.14 -28.16 18.50
CA ASP A 62 -2.02 -29.11 19.15
C ASP A 62 -2.64 -28.64 20.48
N SER A 63 -3.97 -28.72 20.50
CA SER A 63 -4.87 -28.40 21.59
C SER A 63 -4.52 -29.13 22.90
N SER A 64 -3.63 -28.56 23.72
CA SER A 64 -3.59 -28.79 25.17
C SER A 64 -2.79 -27.75 25.97
N ALA A 65 -2.81 -26.48 25.56
CA ALA A 65 -2.42 -25.39 26.45
C ALA A 65 -3.23 -24.13 26.12
N SER A 66 -3.90 -23.59 27.14
CA SER A 66 -4.50 -22.27 27.15
C SER A 66 -3.40 -21.21 27.05
N SER A 67 -2.85 -21.04 25.86
CA SER A 67 -1.90 -20.00 25.53
C SER A 67 -2.59 -19.07 24.55
N THR A 68 -3.06 -17.92 25.05
CA THR A 68 -3.41 -16.76 24.25
C THR A 68 -2.17 -16.37 23.45
N SER A 69 -1.99 -16.99 22.29
CA SER A 69 -1.03 -16.57 21.27
C SER A 69 -1.54 -15.22 20.78
N SER A 70 -1.12 -14.14 21.43
CA SER A 70 -1.23 -12.80 20.89
C SER A 70 -0.36 -12.76 19.64
N ALA A 71 -0.92 -13.15 18.50
CA ALA A 71 -0.39 -12.69 17.23
C ALA A 71 -0.36 -11.16 17.36
N THR A 72 0.82 -10.55 17.23
CA THR A 72 0.90 -9.10 17.15
C THR A 72 0.30 -8.73 15.81
N ASP A 73 -1.02 -8.54 15.78
CA ASP A 73 -1.73 -8.03 14.63
C ASP A 73 -1.15 -6.66 14.32
N VAL A 74 -0.41 -6.58 13.20
CA VAL A 74 0.04 -5.29 12.70
C VAL A 74 -1.18 -4.71 12.00
N SER A 75 -1.73 -3.65 12.57
CA SER A 75 -2.88 -2.92 12.05
C SER A 75 -2.57 -1.44 11.96
N TYR A 76 -3.22 -0.76 11.02
CA TYR A 76 -3.26 0.70 10.97
C TYR A 76 -4.72 1.17 10.99
N THR A 77 -4.96 2.17 11.82
CA THR A 77 -6.13 3.04 11.69
C THR A 77 -6.06 3.83 10.39
N TYR A 78 -7.19 4.40 9.94
CA TYR A 78 -7.18 5.29 8.78
C TYR A 78 -6.29 6.51 8.97
N ALA A 79 -6.23 7.07 10.19
CA ALA A 79 -5.37 8.20 10.50
C ALA A 79 -3.88 7.84 10.35
N GLU A 80 -3.45 6.71 10.91
CA GLU A 80 -2.07 6.23 10.81
C GLU A 80 -1.70 5.89 9.37
N LEU A 81 -2.57 5.14 8.66
CA LEU A 81 -2.33 4.77 7.27
C LEU A 81 -2.20 6.01 6.37
N ARG A 82 -3.04 7.03 6.59
CA ARG A 82 -2.97 8.31 5.87
C ARG A 82 -1.69 9.06 6.18
N GLN A 83 -1.31 9.14 7.45
CA GLN A 83 -0.07 9.81 7.85
C GLN A 83 1.14 9.19 7.16
N VAL A 84 1.23 7.85 7.17
CA VAL A 84 2.34 7.14 6.52
C VAL A 84 2.33 7.35 5.00
N ALA A 85 1.16 7.27 4.37
CA ALA A 85 1.02 7.46 2.93
C ALA A 85 1.37 8.90 2.49
N ASP A 86 0.88 9.91 3.20
CA ASP A 86 1.14 11.33 2.91
C ASP A 86 2.64 11.64 3.06
N HIS A 87 3.29 11.16 4.12
CA HIS A 87 4.71 11.41 4.35
C HIS A 87 5.59 10.74 3.29
N LEU A 88 5.37 9.46 2.99
CA LEU A 88 6.13 8.77 1.96
C LEU A 88 5.85 9.37 0.57
N GLY A 89 4.62 9.80 0.30
CA GLY A 89 4.26 10.50 -0.94
C GLY A 89 4.99 11.83 -1.10
N ALA A 90 5.04 12.63 -0.04
CA ALA A 90 5.80 13.89 -0.02
C ALA A 90 7.30 13.65 -0.18
N TRP A 91 7.84 12.61 0.46
CA TRP A 91 9.24 12.22 0.29
C TRP A 91 9.56 11.84 -1.16
N LEU A 92 8.70 11.07 -1.84
CA LEU A 92 8.88 10.74 -3.26
C LEU A 92 8.96 12.00 -4.13
N GLN A 93 8.07 12.97 -3.88
CA GLN A 93 8.08 14.25 -4.57
C GLN A 93 9.37 15.04 -4.28
N GLY A 94 9.78 15.13 -3.01
CA GLY A 94 11.01 15.79 -2.58
C GLY A 94 12.29 15.13 -3.11
N ALA A 95 12.26 13.82 -3.33
CA ALA A 95 13.32 13.04 -3.96
C ALA A 95 13.41 13.23 -5.48
N GLY A 96 12.52 14.04 -6.07
CA GLY A 96 12.50 14.36 -7.50
C GLY A 96 11.80 13.33 -8.37
N VAL A 97 10.97 12.45 -7.79
CA VAL A 97 10.17 11.48 -8.56
C VAL A 97 9.02 12.23 -9.25
N PRO A 98 8.97 12.27 -10.59
CA PRO A 98 7.96 13.04 -11.31
C PRO A 98 6.59 12.35 -11.24
N ALA A 99 5.51 13.13 -11.29
CA ALA A 99 4.16 12.58 -11.46
C ALA A 99 4.08 11.67 -12.70
N GLY A 100 3.36 10.56 -12.59
CA GLY A 100 3.27 9.52 -13.62
C GLY A 100 4.48 8.58 -13.71
N ALA A 101 5.49 8.75 -12.84
CA ALA A 101 6.54 7.75 -12.65
C ALA A 101 5.96 6.42 -12.17
N LYS A 102 6.60 5.32 -12.53
CA LYS A 102 6.17 3.98 -12.13
C LYS A 102 7.00 3.55 -10.93
N CYS A 103 6.33 3.15 -9.86
CA CYS A 103 6.95 2.68 -8.64
C CYS A 103 6.54 1.23 -8.42
N ALA A 104 7.49 0.31 -8.56
CA ALA A 104 7.26 -1.11 -8.36
C ALA A 104 7.23 -1.46 -6.87
N ILE A 105 6.46 -2.48 -6.49
CA ILE A 105 6.38 -2.97 -5.11
C ILE A 105 6.55 -4.48 -5.11
N LEU A 106 7.69 -4.97 -4.62
CA LEU A 106 8.01 -6.38 -4.43
C LEU A 106 8.07 -6.66 -2.92
N ALA A 107 6.90 -6.87 -2.32
CA ALA A 107 6.78 -7.11 -0.89
C ALA A 107 5.53 -7.93 -0.59
N ALA A 108 5.57 -8.67 0.52
CA ALA A 108 4.43 -9.41 1.04
C ALA A 108 3.32 -8.47 1.52
N ASN A 109 2.10 -9.01 1.62
CA ASN A 109 0.95 -8.26 2.12
C ASN A 109 1.17 -7.84 3.58
N SER A 110 1.14 -6.53 3.82
CA SER A 110 1.23 -5.91 5.14
C SER A 110 0.55 -4.54 5.14
N PRO A 111 0.23 -3.96 6.32
CA PRO A 111 -0.21 -2.57 6.39
C PRO A 111 0.77 -1.58 5.73
N ARG A 112 2.08 -1.85 5.81
CA ARG A 112 3.12 -1.05 5.17
C ARG A 112 3.12 -1.17 3.65
N TRP A 113 2.78 -2.35 3.11
CA TRP A 113 2.55 -2.53 1.68
C TRP A 113 1.40 -1.63 1.19
N VAL A 114 0.29 -1.59 1.94
CA VAL A 114 -0.86 -0.73 1.61
C VAL A 114 -0.47 0.74 1.72
N ALA A 115 0.30 1.11 2.75
CA ALA A 115 0.81 2.47 2.90
C ALA A 115 1.70 2.90 1.72
N ALA A 116 2.62 2.04 1.26
CA ALA A 116 3.45 2.30 0.09
C ALA A 116 2.61 2.45 -1.18
N TYR A 117 1.63 1.57 -1.39
CA TYR A 117 0.70 1.66 -2.52
C TYR A 117 -0.05 3.00 -2.55
N LEU A 118 -0.59 3.42 -1.40
CA LEU A 118 -1.27 4.71 -1.23
C LEU A 118 -0.32 5.89 -1.40
N ALA A 119 0.90 5.83 -0.87
CA ALA A 119 1.91 6.88 -1.01
C ALA A 119 2.30 7.15 -2.46
N VAL A 120 2.43 6.09 -3.27
CA VAL A 120 2.70 6.22 -4.71
C VAL A 120 1.58 7.00 -5.39
N MET A 121 0.32 6.70 -5.08
CA MET A 121 -0.81 7.47 -5.62
C MET A 121 -0.88 8.89 -5.06
N ALA A 122 -0.52 9.10 -3.78
CA ALA A 122 -0.40 10.42 -3.15
C ALA A 122 0.64 11.30 -3.87
N ALA A 123 1.73 10.69 -4.34
CA ALA A 123 2.75 11.33 -5.16
C ALA A 123 2.34 11.55 -6.63
N GLY A 124 1.12 11.19 -7.02
CA GLY A 124 0.68 11.23 -8.42
C GLY A 124 1.41 10.23 -9.32
N CYS A 125 2.05 9.22 -8.73
CA CYS A 125 2.78 8.16 -9.41
C CYS A 125 1.90 6.92 -9.61
N ILE A 126 2.42 5.94 -10.35
CA ILE A 126 1.72 4.70 -10.72
C ILE A 126 2.34 3.53 -9.97
N ALA A 127 1.57 2.88 -9.11
CA ALA A 127 2.02 1.70 -8.38
C ALA A 127 2.01 0.46 -9.30
N VAL A 128 3.10 -0.32 -9.26
CA VAL A 128 3.26 -1.58 -10.01
C VAL A 128 3.52 -2.73 -9.03
N PRO A 129 2.47 -3.41 -8.52
CA PRO A 129 2.63 -4.59 -7.69
C PRO A 129 3.35 -5.72 -8.43
N LEU A 130 4.33 -6.34 -7.79
CA LEU A 130 5.06 -7.50 -8.28
C LEU A 130 4.78 -8.71 -7.38
N ASP A 131 4.77 -9.90 -7.98
CA ASP A 131 4.63 -11.15 -7.24
C ASP A 131 5.91 -11.46 -6.47
N THR A 132 5.77 -11.73 -5.17
CA THR A 132 6.85 -12.13 -4.26
C THR A 132 7.52 -13.44 -4.66
N ALA A 133 6.85 -14.29 -5.45
CA ALA A 133 7.42 -15.52 -5.98
C ALA A 133 8.41 -15.31 -7.13
N PHE A 134 8.50 -14.09 -7.67
CA PHE A 134 9.41 -13.81 -8.78
C PHE A 134 10.88 -13.78 -8.37
N LYS A 135 11.70 -14.42 -9.20
CA LYS A 135 13.16 -14.38 -9.09
C LYS A 135 13.72 -13.08 -9.66
N ALA A 136 14.96 -12.77 -9.31
CA ALA A 136 15.63 -11.53 -9.68
C ALA A 136 15.61 -11.22 -11.19
N ASP A 137 15.78 -12.21 -12.05
CA ASP A 137 15.72 -12.06 -13.51
C ASP A 137 14.32 -11.70 -14.02
N GLN A 138 13.28 -12.31 -13.44
CA GLN A 138 11.88 -12.01 -13.76
C GLN A 138 11.50 -10.61 -13.30
N VAL A 139 11.93 -10.22 -12.09
CA VAL A 139 11.73 -8.87 -11.54
C VAL A 139 12.44 -7.85 -12.44
N ALA A 140 13.72 -8.07 -12.79
CA ALA A 140 14.49 -7.17 -13.64
C ALA A 140 13.83 -6.93 -15.00
N LYS A 141 13.31 -8.02 -15.60
CA LYS A 141 12.56 -7.94 -16.86
C LYS A 141 11.33 -7.04 -16.72
N LEU A 142 10.50 -7.26 -15.70
CA LEU A 142 9.29 -6.47 -15.49
C LEU A 142 9.58 -5.00 -15.20
N LEU A 143 10.60 -4.72 -14.38
CA LEU A 143 11.04 -3.35 -14.10
C LEU A 143 11.48 -2.61 -15.37
N LYS A 144 12.20 -3.31 -16.25
CA LYS A 144 12.62 -2.77 -17.54
C LYS A 144 11.43 -2.54 -18.46
N ASP A 145 10.52 -3.50 -18.56
CA ASP A 145 9.35 -3.44 -19.44
C ASP A 145 8.38 -2.33 -19.02
N CYS A 146 8.18 -2.11 -17.71
CA CYS A 146 7.29 -1.06 -17.20
C CYS A 146 7.96 0.32 -17.05
N GLY A 147 9.29 0.38 -17.12
CA GLY A 147 10.07 1.60 -16.91
C GLY A 147 9.95 2.14 -15.49
N ALA A 148 9.96 1.25 -14.48
CA ALA A 148 9.91 1.65 -13.08
C ALA A 148 11.15 2.46 -12.70
N SER A 149 10.92 3.59 -12.01
CA SER A 149 11.97 4.47 -11.48
C SER A 149 12.14 4.34 -9.96
N ILE A 150 11.31 3.55 -9.30
CA ILE A 150 11.42 3.22 -7.87
C ILE A 150 11.06 1.74 -7.69
N LEU A 151 11.73 1.05 -6.77
CA LEU A 151 11.37 -0.30 -6.33
C LEU A 151 11.25 -0.34 -4.81
N PHE A 152 10.04 -0.55 -4.31
CA PHE A 152 9.77 -0.85 -2.91
C PHE A 152 9.96 -2.35 -2.64
N VAL A 153 10.63 -2.69 -1.54
CA VAL A 153 10.84 -4.08 -1.09
C VAL A 153 10.58 -4.21 0.41
N ASP A 154 10.17 -5.39 0.85
CA ASP A 154 10.27 -5.75 2.27
C ASP A 154 11.65 -6.36 2.57
N ALA A 155 11.88 -6.72 3.84
CA ALA A 155 13.14 -7.33 4.25
C ALA A 155 13.40 -8.69 3.57
N ALA A 156 12.37 -9.51 3.36
CA ALA A 156 12.49 -10.84 2.77
C ALA A 156 12.84 -10.78 1.27
N HIS A 157 12.44 -9.71 0.58
CA HIS A 157 12.62 -9.52 -0.86
C HIS A 157 13.69 -8.47 -1.20
N ALA A 158 14.39 -7.92 -0.21
CA ALA A 158 15.46 -6.95 -0.42
C ALA A 158 16.59 -7.50 -1.31
N GLU A 159 17.06 -8.72 -1.04
CA GLU A 159 18.14 -9.35 -1.83
C GLU A 159 17.72 -9.65 -3.28
N PRO A 160 16.57 -10.32 -3.54
CA PRO A 160 16.04 -10.45 -4.91
C PRO A 160 15.87 -9.11 -5.63
N GLY A 161 15.37 -8.07 -4.94
CA GLY A 161 15.20 -6.74 -5.51
C GLY A 161 16.52 -6.06 -5.90
N LYS A 162 17.55 -6.13 -5.03
CA LYS A 162 18.90 -5.65 -5.33
C LYS A 162 19.56 -6.41 -6.48
N ALA A 163 19.36 -7.73 -6.53
CA ALA A 163 19.87 -8.57 -7.62
C ALA A 163 19.20 -8.20 -8.95
N ALA A 164 17.87 -8.01 -8.94
CA ALA A 164 17.12 -7.58 -10.11
C ALA A 164 17.62 -6.23 -10.64
N TRP A 165 17.85 -5.28 -9.72
CA TRP A 165 18.40 -3.97 -10.05
C TRP A 165 19.77 -4.07 -10.73
N SER A 166 20.68 -4.88 -10.16
CA SER A 166 22.02 -5.08 -10.72
C SER A 166 21.98 -5.63 -12.15
N LEU A 167 20.95 -6.43 -12.50
CA LEU A 167 20.77 -6.97 -13.86
C LEU A 167 20.24 -5.95 -14.87
N MET A 168 19.57 -4.87 -14.43
CA MET A 168 19.02 -3.88 -15.35
C MET A 168 20.10 -2.99 -16.00
N ASN A 169 21.35 -3.05 -15.51
CA ASN A 169 22.51 -2.30 -16.02
C ASN A 169 22.21 -0.81 -16.25
N VAL A 170 21.38 -0.24 -15.37
CA VAL A 170 20.97 1.17 -15.43
C VAL A 170 22.14 2.02 -14.95
N ASP A 171 22.32 3.17 -15.59
CA ASP A 171 23.26 4.19 -15.14
C ASP A 171 23.03 4.48 -13.64
N PRO A 172 24.04 4.39 -12.75
CA PRO A 172 23.90 4.76 -11.35
C PRO A 172 23.40 6.20 -11.15
N ALA A 173 23.47 7.06 -12.18
CA ALA A 173 22.88 8.40 -12.18
C ALA A 173 21.39 8.45 -12.62
N SER A 174 20.87 7.44 -13.32
CA SER A 174 19.44 7.32 -13.70
C SER A 174 18.64 6.51 -12.67
N ALA A 175 19.07 6.58 -11.41
CA ALA A 175 18.83 5.59 -10.37
C ALA A 175 17.35 5.29 -10.10
N VAL A 176 16.93 4.06 -10.43
CA VAL A 176 15.84 3.43 -9.69
C VAL A 176 16.29 3.30 -8.25
N ARG A 177 15.57 3.92 -7.33
CA ARG A 177 15.89 3.83 -5.90
C ARG A 177 15.17 2.63 -5.32
N VAL A 178 15.93 1.70 -4.73
CA VAL A 178 15.36 0.61 -3.92
C VAL A 178 15.07 1.16 -2.54
N PHE A 179 13.84 0.99 -2.06
CA PHE A 179 13.36 1.48 -0.78
C PHE A 179 12.81 0.33 0.05
N VAL A 180 13.21 0.23 1.33
CA VAL A 180 12.72 -0.83 2.20
C VAL A 180 11.52 -0.34 2.99
N ILE A 181 10.37 -1.03 2.86
CA ILE A 181 9.13 -0.62 3.51
C ILE A 181 9.05 -1.05 4.98
N ASP A 182 9.80 -2.09 5.37
CA ASP A 182 9.87 -2.62 6.73
C ASP A 182 11.13 -2.16 7.50
N SER A 183 11.04 -2.14 8.83
CA SER A 183 12.04 -1.60 9.77
C SER A 183 13.29 -2.44 9.96
N ASP A 184 13.20 -3.76 9.75
CA ASP A 184 14.16 -4.73 10.31
C ASP A 184 15.23 -5.22 9.32
N ALA A 185 15.32 -4.63 8.13
CA ALA A 185 16.41 -4.95 7.21
C ALA A 185 17.64 -4.07 7.53
N ASP A 186 18.74 -4.72 7.87
CA ASP A 186 20.07 -4.12 7.83
C ASP A 186 20.34 -3.47 6.45
N SER A 187 21.21 -2.45 6.44
CA SER A 187 21.99 -1.90 5.32
C SER A 187 21.43 -0.72 4.52
N ARG A 188 22.07 0.45 4.71
CA ARG A 188 22.43 1.52 3.72
C ARG A 188 21.35 2.10 2.77
N LEU A 189 20.10 1.62 2.81
CA LEU A 189 18.98 2.07 2.01
C LEU A 189 18.00 2.86 2.89
N PRO A 190 17.32 3.90 2.35
CA PRO A 190 16.28 4.59 3.09
C PRO A 190 15.13 3.64 3.40
N ASN A 191 14.67 3.66 4.66
CA ASN A 191 13.55 2.86 5.12
C ASN A 191 12.37 3.73 5.58
N LEU A 192 11.19 3.11 5.76
CA LEU A 192 9.98 3.85 6.10
C LEU A 192 10.10 4.61 7.44
N ASP A 193 10.76 4.04 8.45
CA ASP A 193 10.90 4.71 9.74
C ASP A 193 11.79 5.96 9.66
N GLN A 194 12.84 5.94 8.83
CA GLN A 194 13.66 7.11 8.56
C GLN A 194 12.85 8.21 7.89
N VAL A 195 12.07 7.87 6.86
CA VAL A 195 11.19 8.83 6.17
C VAL A 195 10.15 9.41 7.11
N LEU A 196 9.60 8.61 8.03
CA LEU A 196 8.65 9.09 9.03
C LEU A 196 9.30 9.94 10.14
N SER A 197 10.61 9.82 10.33
CA SER A 197 11.38 10.60 11.31
C SER A 197 11.88 11.95 10.77
N GLU A 198 12.00 12.08 9.45
CA GLU A 198 12.39 13.31 8.76
C GLU A 198 11.17 14.24 8.66
N ARG A 199 11.26 15.44 9.25
CA ARG A 199 10.18 16.45 9.29
C ARG A 199 10.10 17.29 8.03
#